data_AF-A0A9R1WFT3-F1
#
_entry.id   AF-A0A9R1WFT3-F1
#
_cell.length_a   1.000
_cell.length_b   1.000
_cell.length_c   1.000
_cell.angle_alpha   90.00
_cell.angle_beta   90.00
_cell.angle_gamma   90.00
#
_symmetry.space_group_name_H-M   'P 1'
#
loop_
_entity.id
_entity.type
_entity.pdbx_description
1 polymer ?
#
loop_
_entity_poly.entity_id
_entity_poly.type
_entity_poly.pdbx_seq_one_letter_code
_entity_poly.pdbx_strand_id
1 'polypeptide(L)'
;MGDPLGIPRAEWPKADNIVIRARRGCYSGGSASEDRSLTNNMYYSYQIHERRGVYSLILHAQRLFQQYLVDAYTCIEQASSTTVRSEYISGVYDALSRGDTDSRVIGKRVFLPASFIGGPRYMYKHYQDALAICRVHGKPRYFITFSCNVRWQEYRRYMDAVGQGDIQNRPDIIARVFHIKVHAFITFLKEDKTFGDVEAYLYTIEFQKRGLPHCHTLLWVTPPFRIREAGDVDRYITAELPDPGSEADLYTTVTTCMLHGPCGLLNICAPCMQD
;
A
#
# COMPACT_ATOMS: atom_id res chain seq x y z
N MET A 1 -27.47 -2.79 4.71
CA MET A 1 -26.49 -2.17 3.80
C MET A 1 -25.27 -1.83 4.64
N GLY A 2 -24.27 -2.71 4.61
CA GLY A 2 -23.16 -2.72 5.55
C GLY A 2 -22.06 -1.74 5.15
N ASP A 3 -21.62 -0.97 6.14
CA ASP A 3 -20.53 -0.01 6.08
C ASP A 3 -19.20 -0.72 5.79
N PRO A 4 -18.49 -0.42 4.68
CA PRO A 4 -17.22 -1.06 4.38
C PRO A 4 -16.13 -0.36 5.18
N LEU A 5 -15.98 -0.75 6.45
CA LEU A 5 -14.77 -0.50 7.22
C LEU A 5 -13.61 -1.22 6.51
N GLY A 6 -12.90 -0.45 5.69
CA GLY A 6 -11.64 -0.80 5.05
C GLY A 6 -10.53 -0.83 6.09
N ILE A 7 -9.75 -1.91 6.07
CA ILE A 7 -8.54 -2.05 6.86
C ILE A 7 -7.52 -1.04 6.28
N PRO A 8 -6.78 -0.27 7.09
CA PRO A 8 -5.87 0.74 6.55
C PRO A 8 -4.72 0.10 5.75
N ARG A 9 -4.39 0.78 4.66
CA ARG A 9 -3.34 0.47 3.68
C ARG A 9 -1.95 0.37 4.34
N ALA A 10 -1.20 -0.67 3.95
CA ALA A 10 0.24 -0.68 4.11
C ALA A 10 0.88 0.18 3.01
N GLU A 11 0.92 1.49 3.20
CA GLU A 11 2.02 2.28 2.65
C GLU A 11 3.21 2.11 3.60
N TRP A 12 4.37 1.75 3.04
CA TRP A 12 5.62 1.72 3.80
C TRP A 12 5.88 3.13 4.33
N PRO A 13 5.85 3.36 5.65
CA PRO A 13 6.21 4.66 6.16
C PRO A 13 7.68 4.89 5.84
N LYS A 14 8.00 5.98 5.16
CA LYS A 14 9.18 6.75 5.57
C LYS A 14 8.84 7.32 6.95
N ALA A 15 8.89 6.47 7.98
CA ALA A 15 8.69 6.86 9.37
C ALA A 15 10.02 7.34 9.92
N ASP A 16 10.38 8.56 9.57
CA ASP A 16 11.11 9.38 10.52
C ASP A 16 10.07 10.04 11.43
N ASN A 17 10.34 9.95 12.73
CA ASN A 17 9.65 10.57 13.87
C ASN A 17 8.57 9.71 14.54
N ILE A 18 8.96 8.99 15.61
CA ILE A 18 8.31 8.95 16.93
C ILE A 18 9.35 8.40 17.93
N VAL A 19 10.00 9.29 18.68
CA VAL A 19 10.96 8.94 19.75
C VAL A 19 10.16 8.83 21.06
N ILE A 20 10.04 7.61 21.63
CA ILE A 20 9.34 7.41 22.91
C ILE A 20 10.33 7.67 24.05
N ARG A 21 10.17 8.79 24.76
CA ARG A 21 10.92 9.08 26.00
C ARG A 21 10.29 8.39 27.20
N ALA A 22 10.92 7.32 27.67
CA ALA A 22 10.63 6.77 28.99
C ALA A 22 11.37 7.59 30.05
N ARG A 23 10.67 8.49 30.76
CA ARG A 23 11.23 9.11 31.98
C ARG A 23 11.37 8.04 33.06
N ARG A 24 12.57 7.52 33.28
CA ARG A 24 12.93 6.99 34.61
C ARG A 24 13.06 8.17 35.56
N GLY A 25 12.45 8.05 36.74
CA GLY A 25 12.51 9.06 37.79
C GLY A 25 13.94 9.49 38.09
N CYS A 26 14.10 10.80 38.31
CA CYS A 26 15.37 11.41 38.65
C CYS A 26 15.93 10.82 39.95
N TYR A 27 16.98 10.01 39.84
CA TYR A 27 18.08 10.06 40.79
C TYR A 27 19.23 10.79 40.10
N SER A 28 19.71 11.84 40.76
CA SER A 28 20.74 12.76 40.31
C SER A 28 22.11 12.09 40.18
N GLY A 29 22.77 12.31 39.05
CA GLY A 29 24.24 12.20 38.92
C GLY A 29 24.71 11.21 37.86
N GLY A 30 25.28 11.75 36.77
CA GLY A 30 26.14 10.99 35.85
C GLY A 30 25.83 11.20 34.37
N SER A 31 26.79 11.80 33.66
CA SER A 31 27.11 11.65 32.23
C SER A 31 25.93 11.42 31.26
N ALA A 32 25.63 12.42 30.43
CA ALA A 32 24.68 12.32 29.32
C ALA A 32 25.00 11.13 28.39
N SER A 33 24.39 9.98 28.66
CA SER A 33 24.34 8.87 27.73
C SER A 33 23.39 9.26 26.61
N GLU A 34 23.82 9.14 25.35
CA GLU A 34 22.94 9.25 24.19
C GLU A 34 21.66 8.44 24.43
N ASP A 35 20.52 9.13 24.41
CA ASP A 35 19.20 8.57 24.69
C ASP A 35 18.80 7.59 23.58
N ARG A 36 19.22 6.32 23.71
CA ARG A 36 18.92 5.23 22.76
C ARG A 36 17.47 4.75 22.92
N SER A 37 16.49 5.62 22.66
CA SER A 37 15.09 5.17 22.61
C SER A 37 14.79 4.56 21.24
N LEU A 38 14.22 3.35 21.24
CA LEU A 38 13.76 2.65 20.04
C LEU A 38 12.27 2.90 19.84
N THR A 39 11.86 3.16 18.61
CA THR A 39 10.44 3.29 18.27
C THR A 39 9.81 1.90 18.14
N ASN A 40 8.49 1.78 18.37
CA ASN A 40 7.78 0.51 18.15
C ASN A 40 7.99 0.00 16.72
N ASN A 41 7.98 0.90 15.74
CA ASN A 41 8.23 0.54 14.33
C ASN A 41 9.64 -0.02 14.12
N MET A 42 10.68 0.60 14.71
CA MET A 42 12.05 0.08 14.64
C MET A 42 12.17 -1.30 15.30
N TYR A 43 11.53 -1.49 16.45
CA TYR A 43 11.53 -2.77 17.15
C TYR A 43 10.88 -3.88 16.30
N TYR A 44 9.66 -3.67 15.81
CA TYR A 44 8.97 -4.67 14.99
C TYR A 44 9.67 -4.92 13.66
N SER A 45 10.18 -3.87 13.00
CA SER A 45 10.99 -3.98 11.78
C SER A 45 12.23 -4.85 12.00
N TYR A 46 12.90 -4.71 13.15
CA TYR A 46 14.05 -5.54 13.50
C TYR A 46 13.67 -7.02 13.73
N GLN A 47 12.51 -7.30 14.31
CA GLN A 47 12.04 -8.67 14.58
C GLN A 47 11.67 -9.42 13.29
N ILE A 48 11.07 -8.72 12.33
CA ILE A 48 10.66 -9.31 11.04
C ILE A 48 11.76 -9.25 9.98
N HIS A 49 12.94 -8.72 10.32
CA HIS A 49 14.08 -8.68 9.42
C HIS A 49 14.77 -10.04 9.35
N GLU A 50 14.67 -10.69 8.19
CA GLU A 50 15.36 -11.94 7.90
C GLU A 50 16.88 -11.74 7.78
N ARG A 51 17.66 -12.56 8.49
CA ARG A 51 19.13 -12.51 8.48
C ARG A 51 19.70 -13.81 7.95
N ARG A 52 20.68 -13.71 7.05
CA ARG A 52 21.36 -14.90 6.50
C ARG A 52 22.05 -15.67 7.63
N GLY A 53 21.87 -16.99 7.63
CA GLY A 53 22.49 -17.90 8.61
C GLY A 53 21.84 -17.89 9.99
N VAL A 54 20.73 -17.18 10.20
CA VAL A 54 19.99 -17.16 11.47
C VAL A 54 18.58 -17.66 11.24
N TYR A 55 18.20 -18.73 11.95
CA TYR A 55 16.83 -19.22 11.91
C TYR A 55 15.90 -18.26 12.68
N SER A 56 14.88 -17.75 12.00
CA SER A 56 13.86 -16.91 12.63
C SER A 56 12.57 -17.70 12.83
N LEU A 57 12.26 -18.02 14.09
CA LEU A 57 11.03 -18.72 14.46
C LEU A 57 9.78 -17.96 14.01
N ILE A 58 9.77 -16.63 14.19
CA ILE A 58 8.63 -15.76 13.86
C ILE A 58 8.29 -15.86 12.38
N LEU A 59 9.29 -15.80 11.49
CA LEU A 59 9.07 -15.86 10.03
C LEU A 59 8.63 -17.25 9.53
N HIS A 60 8.78 -18.28 10.35
CA HIS A 60 8.38 -19.67 10.05
C HIS A 60 7.06 -20.07 10.74
N ALA A 61 6.45 -19.18 11.51
CA ALA A 61 5.24 -19.46 12.28
C ALA A 61 3.94 -19.44 11.44
N GLN A 62 4.04 -19.29 10.11
CA GLN A 62 2.92 -19.33 9.16
C GLN A 62 1.75 -18.41 9.54
N ARG A 63 0.56 -18.94 9.84
CA ARG A 63 -0.60 -18.13 10.25
C ARG A 63 -0.35 -17.30 11.51
N LEU A 64 0.46 -17.80 12.44
CA LEU A 64 0.85 -17.03 13.63
C LEU A 64 1.72 -15.82 13.26
N PHE A 65 2.51 -15.91 12.19
CA PHE A 65 3.26 -14.76 11.69
C PHE A 65 2.31 -13.69 11.14
N GLN A 66 1.26 -14.08 10.39
CA GLN A 66 0.26 -13.13 9.92
C GLN A 66 -0.44 -12.41 11.09
N GLN A 67 -0.81 -13.16 12.13
CA GLN A 67 -1.40 -12.60 13.34
C GLN A 67 -0.42 -11.65 14.04
N TYR A 68 0.84 -12.05 14.19
CA TYR A 68 1.89 -11.21 14.76
C TYR A 68 2.04 -9.87 14.03
N LEU A 69 1.96 -9.86 12.69
CA LEU A 69 2.02 -8.63 11.90
C LEU A 69 0.81 -7.71 12.15
N VAL A 70 -0.39 -8.27 12.26
CA VAL A 70 -1.62 -7.49 12.57
C VAL A 70 -1.56 -6.91 13.97
N ASP A 71 -1.08 -7.69 14.95
CA ASP A 71 -0.93 -7.25 16.33
C ASP A 71 0.16 -6.16 16.43
N ALA A 72 1.30 -6.36 15.77
CA ALA A 72 2.38 -5.39 15.69
C ALA A 72 1.91 -4.06 15.08
N TYR A 73 1.15 -4.12 13.97
CA TYR A 73 0.54 -2.96 13.35
C TYR A 73 -0.38 -2.23 14.33
N THR A 74 -1.27 -2.96 15.01
CA THR A 74 -2.19 -2.38 16.01
C THR A 74 -1.43 -1.69 17.16
N CYS A 75 -0.34 -2.28 17.64
CA CYS A 75 0.52 -1.67 18.66
C CYS A 75 1.20 -0.38 18.17
N ILE A 76 1.65 -0.35 16.91
CA ILE A 76 2.25 0.85 16.30
C ILE A 76 1.20 1.96 16.18
N GLU A 77 0.01 1.63 15.70
CA GLU A 77 -1.11 2.57 15.54
C GLU A 77 -1.60 3.13 16.88
N GLN A 78 -1.67 2.30 17.92
CA GLN A 78 -2.02 2.77 19.26
C GLN A 78 -0.97 3.73 19.81
N ALA A 79 0.32 3.43 19.59
CA ALA A 79 1.41 4.31 20.01
C ALA A 79 1.38 5.65 19.25
N SER A 80 1.12 5.66 17.94
CA SER A 80 1.00 6.90 17.16
C SER A 80 -0.19 7.76 17.61
N SER A 81 -1.30 7.14 18.03
CA SER A 81 -2.45 7.84 18.62
C SER A 81 -2.09 8.62 19.90
N THR A 82 -1.16 8.12 20.72
CA THR A 82 -0.69 8.89 21.89
C THR A 82 0.05 10.17 21.50
N THR A 83 0.80 10.14 20.39
CA THR A 83 1.43 11.33 19.81
C THR A 83 0.39 12.30 19.28
N VAL A 84 -0.65 11.81 18.60
CA VAL A 84 -1.80 12.62 18.14
C VAL A 84 -2.50 13.33 19.32
N ARG A 85 -2.61 12.68 20.49
CA ARG A 85 -3.15 13.32 21.70
C ARG A 85 -2.27 14.47 22.18
N SER A 86 -0.94 14.38 22.02
CA SER A 86 -0.03 15.47 22.39
C SER A 86 -0.10 16.66 21.42
N GLU A 87 -0.22 16.41 20.10
CA GLU A 87 -0.43 17.47 19.10
C GLU A 87 -1.75 18.21 19.32
N TYR A 88 -2.82 17.48 19.67
CA TYR A 88 -4.11 18.08 20.05
C TYR A 88 -3.96 19.05 21.22
N ILE A 89 -3.26 18.64 22.29
CA ILE A 89 -3.04 19.50 23.46
C ILE A 89 -2.27 20.76 23.08
N SER A 90 -1.27 20.64 22.19
CA SER A 90 -0.53 21.80 21.66
C SER A 90 -1.45 22.73 20.87
N GLY A 91 -2.30 22.20 19.98
CA GLY A 91 -3.23 23.01 19.19
C GLY A 91 -4.29 23.72 20.02
N VAL A 92 -4.75 23.10 21.12
CA VAL A 92 -5.64 23.73 22.10
C VAL A 92 -4.92 24.86 22.85
N TYR A 93 -3.65 24.65 23.24
CA TYR A 93 -2.85 25.68 23.91
C TYR A 93 -2.58 26.88 23.00
N ASP A 94 -2.33 26.63 21.71
CA ASP A 94 -2.15 27.66 20.68
C ASP A 94 -3.44 28.47 20.47
N ALA A 95 -4.61 27.81 20.40
CA ALA A 95 -5.91 28.48 20.28
C ALA A 95 -6.22 29.33 21.52
N LEU A 96 -5.90 28.82 22.72
CA LEU A 96 -6.04 29.56 23.97
C LEU A 96 -5.13 30.79 24.00
N SER A 97 -3.89 30.65 23.51
CA SER A 97 -2.90 31.72 23.43
C SER A 97 -3.27 32.81 22.41
N ARG A 98 -4.07 32.47 21.38
CA ARG A 98 -4.63 33.42 20.40
C ARG A 98 -5.91 34.11 20.88
N GLY A 99 -6.41 33.79 22.08
CA GLY A 99 -7.61 34.40 22.67
C GLY A 99 -8.93 33.88 22.10
N ASP A 100 -8.91 32.71 21.46
CA ASP A 100 -10.10 32.10 20.87
C ASP A 100 -11.02 31.57 21.99
N THR A 101 -12.19 32.19 22.18
CA THR A 101 -13.04 32.03 23.39
C THR A 101 -14.36 31.29 23.13
N ASP A 102 -14.62 30.82 21.90
CA ASP A 102 -15.83 30.07 21.59
C ASP A 102 -15.74 28.61 22.08
N SER A 103 -16.33 28.35 23.25
CA SER A 103 -16.40 27.03 23.89
C SER A 103 -17.21 26.00 23.11
N ARG A 104 -17.96 26.39 22.06
CA ARG A 104 -18.68 25.45 21.18
C ARG A 104 -17.76 24.75 20.18
N VAL A 105 -16.58 25.32 19.93
CA VAL A 105 -15.53 24.76 19.07
C VAL A 105 -14.58 23.86 19.87
N ILE A 106 -14.53 24.05 21.20
CA ILE A 106 -13.61 23.38 22.11
C ILE A 106 -14.37 22.26 22.85
N GLY A 107 -14.15 21.00 22.44
CA GLY A 107 -14.57 19.86 23.26
C GLY A 107 -15.25 18.66 22.58
N LYS A 108 -15.22 18.50 21.25
CA LYS A 108 -15.62 17.21 20.64
C LYS A 108 -14.57 16.57 19.73
N ARG A 109 -14.32 15.30 20.08
CA ARG A 109 -13.79 14.13 19.34
C ARG A 109 -12.39 14.26 18.75
N VAL A 110 -11.48 13.45 19.28
CA VAL A 110 -10.14 13.13 18.75
C VAL A 110 -10.11 13.26 17.23
N PHE A 111 -9.40 14.29 16.74
CA PHE A 111 -9.18 14.47 15.31
C PHE A 111 -7.89 13.75 14.93
N LEU A 112 -8.00 12.70 14.12
CA LEU A 112 -6.82 12.08 13.52
C LEU A 112 -6.23 13.05 12.48
N PRO A 113 -4.94 13.43 12.59
CA PRO A 113 -4.30 14.35 11.66
C PRO A 113 -4.17 13.72 10.27
N ALA A 114 -3.88 14.55 9.25
CA ALA A 114 -3.63 14.05 7.90
C ALA A 114 -2.35 13.19 7.78
N SER A 115 -1.49 13.17 8.81
CA SER A 115 -0.34 12.27 8.94
C SER A 115 -0.72 10.85 9.35
N PHE A 116 -1.94 10.63 9.85
CA PHE A 116 -2.44 9.30 10.20
C PHE A 116 -2.82 8.53 8.93
N ILE A 117 -1.97 7.60 8.51
CA ILE A 117 -2.10 6.82 7.27
C ILE A 117 -3.44 6.07 7.25
N GLY A 118 -4.14 6.14 6.12
CA GLY A 118 -5.43 5.48 5.93
C GLY A 118 -6.63 6.14 6.64
N GLY A 119 -6.40 7.17 7.46
CA GLY A 119 -7.51 7.92 8.07
C GLY A 119 -8.28 8.80 7.08
N PRO A 120 -9.48 9.28 7.43
CA PRO A 120 -10.30 10.12 6.55
C PRO A 120 -9.59 11.38 6.06
N ARG A 121 -8.81 12.05 6.93
CA ARG A 121 -8.07 13.27 6.56
C ARG A 121 -6.87 12.98 5.66
N TYR A 122 -6.18 11.87 5.88
CA TYR A 122 -5.11 11.40 5.01
C TYR A 122 -5.66 11.09 3.62
N MET A 123 -6.76 10.35 3.52
CA MET A 123 -7.43 10.05 2.26
C MET A 123 -7.92 11.32 1.56
N TYR A 124 -8.51 12.26 2.32
CA TYR A 124 -8.95 13.53 1.77
C TYR A 124 -7.79 14.38 1.24
N LYS A 125 -6.64 14.39 1.92
CA LYS A 125 -5.44 15.07 1.44
C LYS A 125 -4.99 14.52 0.08
N HIS A 126 -4.83 13.20 -0.04
CA HIS A 126 -4.45 12.59 -1.32
C HIS A 126 -5.49 12.81 -2.42
N TYR A 127 -6.77 12.85 -2.08
CA TYR A 127 -7.82 13.24 -3.01
C TYR A 127 -7.66 14.70 -3.50
N GLN A 128 -7.34 15.64 -2.60
CA GLN A 128 -7.06 17.03 -2.99
C GLN A 128 -5.80 17.13 -3.88
N ASP A 129 -4.74 16.38 -3.57
CA ASP A 129 -3.53 16.32 -4.41
C ASP A 129 -3.87 15.80 -5.82
N ALA A 130 -4.70 14.75 -5.91
CA ALA A 130 -5.18 14.21 -7.18
C ALA A 130 -6.01 15.25 -7.97
N LEU A 131 -6.90 15.99 -7.29
CA LEU A 131 -7.67 17.08 -7.91
C LEU A 131 -6.76 18.23 -8.39
N ALA A 132 -5.70 18.55 -7.66
CA ALA A 132 -4.73 19.55 -8.08
C ALA A 132 -4.01 19.14 -9.38
N ILE A 133 -3.61 17.88 -9.49
CA ILE A 133 -3.05 17.32 -10.73
C ILE A 133 -4.08 17.39 -11.86
N CYS A 134 -5.32 16.97 -11.61
CA CYS A 134 -6.42 17.05 -12.58
C CYS A 134 -6.69 18.50 -13.03
N ARG A 135 -6.52 19.49 -12.15
CA ARG A 135 -6.70 20.90 -12.50
C ARG A 135 -5.63 21.39 -13.49
N VAL A 136 -4.40 20.91 -13.36
CA VAL A 136 -3.27 21.29 -14.23
C VAL A 136 -3.29 20.51 -15.55
N HIS A 137 -3.46 19.19 -15.49
CA HIS A 137 -3.34 18.31 -16.66
C HIS A 137 -4.69 17.91 -17.29
N GLY A 138 -5.80 18.33 -16.70
CA GLY A 138 -7.14 17.90 -17.09
C GLY A 138 -7.46 16.47 -16.60
N LYS A 139 -8.47 15.83 -17.20
CA LYS A 139 -8.82 14.45 -16.88
C LYS A 139 -7.69 13.48 -17.28
N PRO A 140 -7.44 12.39 -16.53
CA PRO A 140 -6.51 11.32 -16.94
C PRO A 140 -6.96 10.66 -18.25
N ARG A 141 -6.03 10.02 -18.95
CA ARG A 141 -6.29 9.31 -20.22
C ARG A 141 -6.43 7.81 -20.02
N TYR A 142 -5.64 7.23 -19.12
CA TYR A 142 -5.69 5.81 -18.82
C TYR A 142 -5.92 5.58 -17.33
N PHE A 143 -6.72 4.55 -17.04
CA PHE A 143 -6.83 3.93 -15.72
C PHE A 143 -6.33 2.49 -15.85
N ILE A 144 -5.15 2.22 -15.29
CA ILE A 144 -4.46 0.94 -15.43
C ILE A 144 -4.44 0.25 -14.08
N THR A 145 -4.86 -1.01 -14.05
CA THR A 145 -4.75 -1.86 -12.85
C THR A 145 -3.63 -2.86 -13.05
N PHE A 146 -2.64 -2.85 -12.16
CA PHE A 146 -1.55 -3.80 -12.12
C PHE A 146 -1.70 -4.70 -10.90
N SER A 147 -2.04 -5.97 -11.13
CA SER A 147 -2.32 -6.95 -10.08
C SER A 147 -1.10 -7.82 -9.76
N CYS A 148 -0.89 -8.09 -8.49
CA CYS A 148 0.16 -9.00 -8.04
C CYS A 148 -0.07 -10.43 -8.54
N ASN A 149 1.00 -11.10 -8.97
CA ASN A 149 0.98 -12.47 -9.46
C ASN A 149 1.89 -13.38 -8.61
N VAL A 150 1.29 -14.28 -7.84
CA VAL A 150 2.00 -15.27 -6.99
C VAL A 150 2.87 -16.26 -7.78
N ARG A 151 2.74 -16.34 -9.10
CA ARG A 151 3.55 -17.21 -9.95
C ARG A 151 4.89 -16.58 -10.36
N TRP A 152 5.17 -15.34 -9.95
CA TRP A 152 6.47 -14.71 -10.20
C TRP A 152 7.63 -15.54 -9.65
N GLN A 153 8.73 -15.57 -10.41
CA GLN A 153 9.89 -16.42 -10.10
C GLN A 153 10.57 -15.99 -8.79
N GLU A 154 10.49 -14.72 -8.42
CA GLU A 154 11.02 -14.19 -7.17
C GLU A 154 10.40 -14.89 -5.96
N TYR A 155 9.11 -15.22 -6.02
CA TYR A 155 8.44 -16.00 -4.98
C TYR A 155 8.96 -17.44 -4.96
N ARG A 156 9.04 -18.11 -6.12
CA ARG A 156 9.54 -19.49 -6.17
C ARG A 156 10.96 -19.61 -5.62
N ARG A 157 11.88 -18.75 -6.09
CA ARG A 157 13.27 -18.71 -5.59
C ARG A 157 13.34 -18.49 -4.09
N TYR A 158 12.46 -17.63 -3.56
CA TYR A 158 12.39 -17.39 -2.12
C TYR A 158 11.90 -18.63 -1.35
N MET A 159 10.81 -19.23 -1.81
CA MET A 159 10.18 -20.38 -1.18
C MET A 159 11.11 -21.60 -1.20
N ASP A 160 11.80 -21.84 -2.32
CA ASP A 160 12.79 -22.91 -2.46
C ASP A 160 13.97 -22.73 -1.51
N ALA A 161 14.43 -21.48 -1.30
CA ALA A 161 15.55 -21.18 -0.42
C ALA A 161 15.23 -21.34 1.07
N VAL A 162 13.98 -21.07 1.47
CA VAL A 162 13.53 -21.08 2.88
C VAL A 162 12.82 -22.40 3.24
N GLY A 163 12.50 -23.24 2.25
CA GLY A 163 11.81 -24.52 2.47
C GLY A 163 10.36 -24.35 2.95
N GLN A 164 9.72 -23.23 2.60
CA GLN A 164 8.30 -23.01 2.88
C GLN A 164 7.45 -23.41 1.67
N GLY A 165 6.22 -23.89 1.90
CA GLY A 165 5.34 -24.39 0.83
C GLY A 165 4.32 -23.39 0.29
N ASP A 166 3.83 -22.47 1.13
CA ASP A 166 2.77 -21.51 0.75
C ASP A 166 3.18 -20.05 1.00
N ILE A 167 3.23 -19.27 -0.09
CA ILE A 167 3.66 -17.86 -0.08
C ILE A 167 2.67 -16.95 0.64
N GLN A 168 1.40 -17.37 0.78
CA GLN A 168 0.41 -16.60 1.54
C GLN A 168 0.80 -16.46 3.01
N ASN A 169 1.63 -17.36 3.52
CA ASN A 169 2.20 -17.26 4.86
C ASN A 169 3.27 -16.17 4.99
N ARG A 170 3.71 -15.56 3.89
CA ARG A 170 4.76 -14.54 3.83
C ARG A 170 4.26 -13.24 3.17
N PRO A 171 3.29 -12.55 3.81
CA PRO A 171 2.75 -11.29 3.30
C PRO A 171 3.81 -10.19 3.21
N ASP A 172 4.85 -10.23 4.03
CA ASP A 172 6.01 -9.33 3.99
C ASP A 172 6.78 -9.44 2.66
N ILE A 173 6.96 -10.67 2.17
CA ILE A 173 7.64 -10.95 0.89
C ILE A 173 6.71 -10.61 -0.27
N ILE A 174 5.42 -10.94 -0.18
CA ILE A 174 4.42 -10.54 -1.18
C ILE A 174 4.46 -9.02 -1.37
N ALA A 175 4.37 -8.25 -0.29
CA ALA A 175 4.40 -6.80 -0.33
C ALA A 175 5.72 -6.25 -0.90
N ARG A 176 6.87 -6.83 -0.51
CA ARG A 176 8.19 -6.39 -0.98
C ARG A 176 8.39 -6.64 -2.48
N VAL A 177 8.11 -7.85 -2.96
CA VAL A 177 8.23 -8.17 -4.39
C VAL A 177 7.23 -7.35 -5.19
N PHE A 178 6.00 -7.20 -4.71
CA PHE A 178 5.01 -6.37 -5.39
C PHE A 178 5.47 -4.91 -5.49
N HIS A 179 6.03 -4.34 -4.42
CA HIS A 179 6.59 -2.99 -4.46
C HIS A 179 7.70 -2.84 -5.52
N ILE A 180 8.61 -3.82 -5.63
CA ILE A 180 9.65 -3.83 -6.66
C ILE A 180 9.02 -3.86 -8.06
N LYS A 181 8.00 -4.70 -8.26
CA LYS A 181 7.29 -4.82 -9.55
C LYS A 181 6.50 -3.57 -9.90
N VAL A 182 5.86 -2.91 -8.93
CA VAL A 182 5.20 -1.61 -9.12
C VAL A 182 6.22 -0.55 -9.52
N HIS A 183 7.39 -0.49 -8.88
CA HIS A 183 8.43 0.46 -9.29
C HIS A 183 8.89 0.21 -10.73
N ALA A 184 9.15 -1.06 -11.10
CA ALA A 184 9.50 -1.42 -12.46
C ALA A 184 8.38 -1.08 -13.47
N PHE A 185 7.12 -1.30 -13.09
CA PHE A 185 5.95 -0.96 -13.89
C PHE A 185 5.82 0.55 -14.12
N ILE A 186 6.00 1.38 -13.09
CA ILE A 186 5.97 2.84 -13.23
C ILE A 186 7.15 3.33 -14.09
N THR A 187 8.34 2.76 -13.94
CA THR A 187 9.48 3.03 -14.84
C THR A 187 9.14 2.69 -16.29
N PHE A 188 8.59 1.49 -16.52
CA PHE A 188 8.13 1.05 -17.85
C PHE A 188 7.13 2.05 -18.46
N LEU A 189 6.08 2.44 -17.72
CA LEU A 189 5.09 3.41 -18.22
C LEU A 189 5.72 4.74 -18.66
N LYS A 190 6.79 5.18 -18.00
CA LYS A 190 7.47 6.45 -18.28
C LYS A 190 8.46 6.36 -19.44
N GLU A 191 9.14 5.22 -19.59
CA GLU A 191 10.32 5.10 -20.45
C GLU A 191 10.06 4.34 -21.74
N ASP A 192 9.20 3.32 -21.72
CA ASP A 192 8.93 2.46 -22.89
C ASP A 192 8.14 3.19 -23.99
N LYS A 193 7.46 4.28 -23.62
CA LYS A 193 6.59 5.08 -24.50
C LYS A 193 5.46 4.27 -25.17
N THR A 194 5.06 3.14 -24.57
CA THR A 194 3.92 2.34 -25.04
C THR A 194 2.64 3.17 -25.19
N PHE A 195 2.42 4.11 -24.26
CA PHE A 195 1.28 5.03 -24.25
C PHE A 195 1.65 6.44 -24.76
N GLY A 196 2.84 6.59 -25.38
CA GLY A 196 3.44 7.86 -25.74
C GLY A 196 4.17 8.55 -24.58
N ASP A 197 4.40 9.86 -24.72
CA ASP A 197 5.07 10.64 -23.69
C ASP A 197 4.12 10.94 -22.51
N VAL A 198 4.54 10.57 -21.31
CA VAL A 198 3.78 10.74 -20.06
C VAL A 198 4.00 12.14 -19.47
N GLU A 199 2.90 12.87 -19.23
CA GLU A 199 2.90 14.21 -18.60
C GLU A 199 2.86 14.12 -17.07
N ALA A 200 2.04 13.20 -16.55
CA ALA A 200 1.84 12.98 -15.13
C ALA A 200 1.33 11.56 -14.88
N TYR A 201 1.53 11.06 -13.67
CA TYR A 201 0.95 9.82 -13.20
C TYR A 201 0.62 9.92 -11.71
N LEU A 202 -0.40 9.18 -11.30
CA LEU A 202 -0.76 9.00 -9.90
C LEU A 202 -1.10 7.53 -9.72
N TYR A 203 -0.64 6.89 -8.66
CA TYR A 203 -1.08 5.54 -8.36
C TYR A 203 -1.40 5.36 -6.89
N THR A 204 -2.22 4.37 -6.59
CA THR A 204 -2.51 3.91 -5.23
C THR A 204 -2.37 2.41 -5.18
N ILE A 205 -1.92 1.90 -4.04
CA ILE A 205 -1.86 0.46 -3.77
C ILE A 205 -3.01 0.11 -2.85
N GLU A 206 -3.76 -0.91 -3.22
CA GLU A 206 -4.84 -1.46 -2.41
C GLU A 206 -4.60 -2.95 -2.13
N PHE A 207 -4.86 -3.33 -0.89
CA PHE A 207 -4.82 -4.70 -0.43
C PHE A 207 -6.26 -5.16 -0.19
N GLN A 208 -6.73 -6.10 -1.00
CA GLN A 208 -8.07 -6.65 -0.84
C GLN A 208 -8.11 -7.60 0.36
N LYS A 209 -9.23 -7.63 1.10
CA LYS A 209 -9.42 -8.46 2.32
C LYS A 209 -9.10 -9.96 2.13
N ARG A 210 -9.11 -10.46 0.90
CA ARG A 210 -8.77 -11.85 0.51
C ARG A 210 -7.95 -11.91 -0.79
N GLY A 211 -7.46 -10.77 -1.27
CA GLY A 211 -6.84 -10.64 -2.59
C GLY A 211 -5.40 -10.18 -2.47
N LEU A 212 -4.61 -10.52 -3.48
CA LEU A 212 -3.25 -10.01 -3.61
C LEU A 212 -3.29 -8.49 -3.86
N PRO A 213 -2.22 -7.76 -3.53
CA PRO A 213 -2.21 -6.32 -3.73
C PRO A 213 -2.33 -5.96 -5.20
N HIS A 214 -2.97 -4.83 -5.45
CA HIS A 214 -3.15 -4.25 -6.78
C HIS A 214 -2.79 -2.78 -6.73
N CYS A 215 -2.26 -2.30 -7.85
CA CYS A 215 -1.88 -0.92 -8.06
C CYS A 215 -2.85 -0.33 -9.08
N HIS A 216 -3.59 0.70 -8.67
CA HIS A 216 -4.45 1.47 -9.57
C HIS A 216 -3.71 2.73 -9.96
N THR A 217 -3.48 2.91 -11.26
CA THR A 217 -2.69 4.00 -11.82
C THR A 217 -3.52 4.84 -12.77
N LEU A 218 -3.52 6.15 -12.54
CA LEU A 218 -3.97 7.17 -13.47
C LEU A 218 -2.77 7.68 -14.27
N LEU A 219 -2.94 7.78 -15.59
CA LEU A 219 -1.90 8.23 -16.51
C LEU A 219 -2.38 9.40 -17.37
N TRP A 220 -1.57 10.45 -17.46
CA TRP A 220 -1.75 11.58 -18.36
C TRP A 220 -0.65 11.54 -19.42
N VAL A 221 -1.04 11.72 -20.69
CA VAL A 221 -0.14 11.68 -21.83
C VAL A 221 -0.24 12.97 -22.65
N THR A 222 0.85 13.31 -23.35
CA THR A 222 0.95 14.56 -24.11
C THR A 222 -0.07 14.59 -25.25
N PRO A 223 -0.48 15.79 -25.73
CA PRO A 223 -1.55 15.96 -26.72
C PRO A 223 -1.51 15.05 -27.96
N PRO A 224 -0.35 14.70 -28.54
CA PRO A 224 -0.27 13.80 -29.69
C PRO A 224 -0.73 12.36 -29.42
N PHE A 225 -0.64 11.88 -28.17
CA PHE A 225 -0.95 10.48 -27.81
C PHE A 225 -2.28 10.33 -27.07
N ARG A 226 -3.06 11.40 -26.97
CA ARG A 226 -4.37 11.37 -26.33
C ARG A 226 -5.36 10.62 -27.21
N ILE A 227 -6.07 9.65 -26.63
CA ILE A 227 -7.27 9.05 -27.21
C ILE A 227 -8.32 10.15 -27.45
N ARG A 228 -8.77 10.28 -28.70
CA ARG A 228 -9.77 11.28 -29.15
C ARG A 228 -10.99 10.63 -29.77
N GLU A 229 -10.82 9.48 -30.40
CA GLU A 229 -11.89 8.75 -31.09
C GLU A 229 -11.89 7.26 -30.73
N ALA A 230 -12.95 6.54 -31.11
CA ALA A 230 -13.10 5.12 -30.79
C ALA A 230 -11.95 4.27 -31.33
N GLY A 231 -11.51 4.55 -32.57
CA GLY A 231 -10.40 3.82 -33.18
C GLY A 231 -9.06 3.98 -32.45
N ASP A 232 -8.87 5.03 -31.66
CA ASP A 232 -7.68 5.14 -30.81
C ASP A 232 -7.71 4.13 -29.66
N VAL A 233 -8.90 3.78 -29.13
CA VAL A 233 -9.05 2.83 -28.04
C VAL A 233 -8.59 1.44 -28.47
N ASP A 234 -9.00 1.02 -29.66
CA ASP A 234 -8.68 -0.30 -30.23
C ASP A 234 -7.17 -0.50 -30.44
N ARG A 235 -6.38 0.58 -30.49
CA ARG A 235 -4.91 0.53 -30.58
C ARG A 235 -4.22 0.19 -29.26
N TYR A 236 -4.89 0.42 -28.12
CA TYR A 236 -4.31 0.22 -26.79
C TYR A 236 -5.04 -0.84 -25.96
N ILE A 237 -6.31 -1.14 -26.28
CA ILE A 237 -7.16 -2.03 -25.51
C ILE A 237 -7.81 -3.02 -26.46
N THR A 238 -7.71 -4.30 -26.13
CA THR A 238 -8.46 -5.37 -26.79
C THR A 238 -9.16 -6.23 -25.74
N ALA A 239 -10.35 -6.71 -26.07
CA ALA A 239 -11.08 -7.72 -25.31
C ALA A 239 -10.99 -9.12 -25.97
N GLU A 240 -10.24 -9.22 -27.07
CA GLU A 240 -10.03 -10.47 -27.81
C GLU A 240 -8.78 -11.19 -27.29
N LEU A 241 -8.79 -12.52 -27.41
CA LEU A 241 -7.58 -13.29 -27.16
C LEU A 241 -6.59 -13.06 -28.30
N PRO A 242 -5.29 -12.92 -28.00
CA PRO A 242 -4.24 -12.87 -29.03
C PRO A 242 -4.29 -14.11 -29.91
N ASP A 243 -3.81 -14.03 -31.15
CA ASP A 243 -3.78 -15.21 -32.02
C ASP A 243 -2.67 -16.18 -31.56
N PRO A 244 -2.98 -17.47 -31.32
CA PRO A 244 -1.99 -18.42 -30.83
C PRO A 244 -0.93 -18.80 -31.87
N GLY A 245 -1.16 -18.55 -33.16
CA GLY A 245 -0.22 -18.83 -34.24
C GLY A 245 0.79 -17.69 -34.45
N SER A 246 0.32 -16.44 -34.48
CA SER A 246 1.18 -15.26 -34.70
C SER A 246 1.69 -14.62 -33.41
N GLU A 247 0.96 -14.74 -32.29
CA GLU A 247 1.24 -14.08 -31.02
C GLU A 247 1.28 -15.07 -29.84
N ALA A 248 1.93 -16.22 -30.05
CA ALA A 248 1.96 -17.33 -29.09
C ALA A 248 2.36 -16.94 -27.65
N ASP A 249 3.36 -16.07 -27.49
CA ASP A 249 3.83 -15.62 -26.17
C ASP A 249 2.80 -14.73 -25.47
N LEU A 250 2.15 -13.82 -26.21
CA LEU A 250 1.11 -12.95 -25.68
C LEU A 250 -0.13 -13.77 -25.34
N TYR A 251 -0.53 -14.70 -26.21
CA TYR A 251 -1.61 -15.64 -25.96
C TYR A 251 -1.37 -16.44 -24.68
N THR A 252 -0.18 -17.01 -24.53
CA THR A 252 0.20 -17.77 -23.32
C THR A 252 0.14 -16.88 -22.08
N THR A 253 0.63 -15.65 -22.17
CA THR A 253 0.63 -14.70 -21.05
C THR A 253 -0.80 -14.31 -20.63
N VAL A 254 -1.64 -13.92 -21.59
CA VAL A 254 -3.04 -13.52 -21.35
C VAL A 254 -3.85 -14.69 -20.80
N THR A 255 -3.76 -15.86 -21.41
CA THR A 255 -4.51 -17.06 -20.96
C THR A 255 -4.06 -17.53 -19.58
N THR A 256 -2.78 -17.35 -19.23
CA THR A 256 -2.24 -17.75 -17.92
C THR A 256 -2.56 -16.76 -16.80
N CYS A 257 -2.63 -15.46 -17.10
CA CYS A 257 -2.67 -14.40 -16.10
C CYS A 257 -4.02 -13.66 -16.01
N MET A 258 -4.76 -13.57 -17.12
CA MET A 258 -5.97 -12.72 -17.23
C MET A 258 -7.26 -13.53 -17.32
N LEU A 259 -7.17 -14.84 -17.60
CA LEU A 259 -8.34 -15.72 -17.55
C LEU A 259 -8.51 -16.27 -16.13
N HIS A 260 -9.73 -16.13 -15.61
CA HIS A 260 -10.13 -16.86 -14.43
C HIS A 260 -10.24 -18.36 -14.75
N GLY A 261 -9.95 -19.21 -13.77
CA GLY A 261 -10.15 -20.65 -13.92
C GLY A 261 -11.61 -20.99 -14.23
N PRO A 262 -11.90 -22.22 -14.67
CA PRO A 262 -13.27 -22.63 -14.95
C PRO A 262 -14.17 -22.28 -13.75
N CYS A 263 -15.37 -21.78 -14.05
CA CYS A 263 -16.44 -21.47 -13.13
C CYS A 263 -17.78 -21.99 -13.69
N GLY A 264 -18.88 -21.79 -12.95
CA GLY A 264 -20.19 -22.33 -13.36
C GLY A 264 -20.24 -23.85 -13.24
N LEU A 265 -20.87 -24.51 -14.21
CA LEU A 265 -21.01 -25.97 -14.21
C LEU A 265 -19.66 -26.71 -14.21
N LEU A 266 -18.61 -26.09 -14.76
CA LEU A 266 -17.26 -26.66 -14.81
C LEU A 266 -16.52 -26.57 -13.47
N ASN A 267 -16.95 -25.69 -12.56
CA ASN A 267 -16.43 -25.59 -11.20
C ASN A 267 -17.43 -24.84 -10.32
N ILE A 268 -18.41 -25.59 -9.81
CA ILE A 268 -19.48 -25.06 -8.95
C ILE A 268 -18.95 -24.53 -7.62
N CYS A 269 -17.73 -24.91 -7.23
CA CYS A 269 -17.06 -24.43 -6.01
C CYS A 269 -16.24 -23.16 -6.25
N ALA A 270 -16.22 -22.61 -7.46
CA ALA A 270 -15.49 -21.38 -7.75
C ALA A 270 -16.02 -20.22 -6.87
N PRO A 271 -15.16 -19.35 -6.34
CA PRO A 271 -15.58 -18.25 -5.46
C PRO A 271 -16.63 -17.30 -6.07
N CYS A 272 -16.67 -17.18 -7.40
CA CYS A 272 -17.65 -16.37 -8.11
C CYS A 272 -19.05 -17.02 -8.24
N MET A 273 -19.21 -18.27 -7.76
CA MET A 273 -20.49 -18.98 -7.71
C MET A 273 -21.14 -18.94 -6.32
N GLN A 274 -20.50 -18.27 -5.35
CA GLN A 274 -21.06 -18.03 -4.02
C GLN A 274 -21.72 -16.64 -4.03
N ASP A 275 -23.05 -16.63 -3.93
CA ASP A 275 -23.88 -15.41 -3.80
C ASP A 275 -23.66 -14.69 -2.44
#